data_AF-A0A6B1GJF8-F1
#
_entry.id   AF-A0A6B1GJF8-F1
#
_cell.length_a   1.000
_cell.length_b   1.000
_cell.length_c   1.000
_cell.angle_alpha   90.00
_cell.angle_beta   90.00
_cell.angle_gamma   90.00
#
_symmetry.space_group_name_H-M   'P 1'
#
loop_
_entity.id
_entity.type
_entity.pdbx_description
1 polymer ?
#
loop_
_entity_poly.entity_id
_entity_poly.type
_entity_poly.pdbx_seq_one_letter_code
_entity_poly.pdbx_strand_id
1 'polypeptide(L)'
;MANEALIRELQDALGEAHVLHLPEDLIGYEYDATIERARPDAVVLPGSAEEVAAAVEIASRHRVPVVPRGSGTGLAGGAVPVLGGVALVMTRMNRILELDPVNRVAVLEPGVINLDLQDRCAEHGLRYAPDPSSQRICTIGGNVGTNAGGPHTLAHGSTVNHVLGIEVVLPDGRLTWLGGRQPDVPGPDLRGILCGSEGTLGIVTKVCAALVSLPPDVRTMLAIFDSIEDASEAVSAVIRGGVLPVAMEMLDQAIIRIVEPQMHVGYPLDAGAVLLIEVEGVPE
;
A
#
# COMPACT_ATOMS: atom_id res chain seq x y z
N MET A 1 -10.75 27.05 -21.06
CA MET A 1 -10.43 28.36 -20.45
C MET A 1 -9.89 28.29 -19.03
N ALA A 2 -10.46 27.54 -18.07
CA ALA A 2 -9.78 27.28 -16.77
C ALA A 2 -8.81 26.08 -16.84
N ASN A 3 -9.28 24.94 -17.38
CA ASN A 3 -8.44 23.73 -17.49
C ASN A 3 -7.26 23.89 -18.46
N GLU A 4 -7.38 24.68 -19.54
CA GLU A 4 -6.30 24.86 -20.51
C GLU A 4 -5.07 25.57 -19.93
N ALA A 5 -5.28 26.55 -19.03
CA ALA A 5 -4.17 27.23 -18.36
C ALA A 5 -3.48 26.32 -17.35
N LEU A 6 -4.26 25.58 -16.56
CA LEU A 6 -3.77 24.54 -15.65
C LEU A 6 -2.93 23.50 -16.39
N ILE A 7 -3.48 22.92 -17.47
CA ILE A 7 -2.81 21.91 -18.29
C ILE A 7 -1.49 22.46 -18.84
N ARG A 8 -1.49 23.68 -19.39
CA ARG A 8 -0.28 24.28 -19.94
C ARG A 8 0.80 24.49 -18.87
N GLU A 9 0.45 25.02 -17.71
CA GLU A 9 1.43 25.19 -16.62
C GLU A 9 1.98 23.85 -16.12
N LEU A 10 1.14 22.82 -16.03
CA LEU A 10 1.59 21.47 -15.69
C LEU A 10 2.53 20.91 -16.76
N GLN A 11 2.22 21.11 -18.04
CA GLN A 11 3.07 20.66 -19.17
C GLN A 11 4.40 21.41 -19.21
N ASP A 12 4.40 22.71 -18.94
CA ASP A 12 5.62 23.51 -18.88
C ASP A 12 6.55 23.06 -17.74
N ALA A 13 5.99 22.62 -16.61
CA ALA A 13 6.76 22.19 -15.44
C ALA A 13 7.18 20.72 -15.47
N LEU A 14 6.34 19.81 -15.97
CA LEU A 14 6.58 18.36 -15.95
C LEU A 14 6.86 17.76 -17.33
N GLY A 15 6.60 18.49 -18.41
CA GLY A 15 6.68 18.00 -19.79
C GLY A 15 5.37 17.43 -20.31
N GLU A 16 5.10 17.67 -21.60
CA GLU A 16 3.85 17.28 -22.26
C GLU A 16 3.53 15.79 -22.15
N ALA A 17 4.56 14.93 -22.25
CA ALA A 17 4.40 13.46 -22.17
C ALA A 17 3.97 12.95 -20.78
N HIS A 18 3.92 13.82 -19.77
CA HIS A 18 3.68 13.46 -18.37
C HIS A 18 2.40 14.11 -17.81
N VAL A 19 1.64 14.78 -18.68
CA VAL A 19 0.35 15.39 -18.35
C VAL A 19 -0.70 14.94 -19.35
N LEU A 20 -1.56 14.02 -18.94
CA LEU A 20 -2.65 13.51 -19.76
C LEU A 20 -3.90 14.35 -19.50
N HIS A 21 -4.61 14.72 -20.56
CA HIS A 21 -5.78 15.58 -20.48
C HIS A 21 -6.81 15.31 -21.58
N LEU A 22 -6.55 14.39 -22.50
CA LEU A 22 -7.52 13.99 -23.51
C LEU A 22 -8.56 13.06 -22.88
N PRO A 23 -9.85 13.16 -23.23
CA PRO A 23 -10.90 12.34 -22.64
C PRO A 23 -10.60 10.85 -22.62
N GLU A 24 -9.98 10.31 -23.67
CA GLU A 24 -9.57 8.92 -23.81
C GLU A 24 -8.47 8.48 -22.82
N ASP A 25 -7.56 9.37 -22.48
CA ASP A 25 -6.47 9.09 -21.54
C ASP A 25 -6.97 9.08 -20.09
N LEU A 26 -7.99 9.89 -19.79
CA LEU A 26 -8.49 10.09 -18.43
C LEU A 26 -9.34 8.92 -17.93
N ILE A 27 -9.96 8.13 -18.82
CA ILE A 27 -10.88 7.04 -18.48
C ILE A 27 -10.24 6.02 -17.53
N GLY A 28 -8.94 5.73 -17.70
CA GLY A 28 -8.21 4.79 -16.85
C GLY A 28 -8.00 5.24 -15.41
N TYR A 29 -8.26 6.52 -15.13
CA TYR A 29 -8.02 7.16 -13.84
C TYR A 29 -9.32 7.64 -13.18
N GLU A 30 -10.48 7.28 -13.74
CA GLU A 30 -11.78 7.66 -13.18
C GLU A 30 -12.17 6.82 -11.94
N TYR A 31 -11.53 5.67 -11.72
CA TYR A 31 -11.95 4.66 -10.76
C TYR A 31 -10.75 3.99 -10.08
N ASP A 32 -10.97 3.46 -8.88
CA ASP A 32 -10.10 2.49 -8.22
C ASP A 32 -10.79 1.13 -8.14
N ALA A 33 -10.46 0.24 -7.20
CA ALA A 33 -11.12 -1.07 -7.11
C ALA A 33 -12.57 -1.00 -6.57
N THR A 34 -13.12 0.21 -6.36
CA THR A 34 -14.54 0.43 -6.07
C THR A 34 -15.40 0.54 -7.33
N ILE A 35 -16.72 0.68 -7.13
CA ILE A 35 -17.68 0.96 -8.22
C ILE A 35 -17.81 2.45 -8.53
N GLU A 36 -17.25 3.32 -7.69
CA GLU A 36 -17.36 4.76 -7.81
C GLU A 36 -16.50 5.27 -8.98
N ARG A 37 -17.01 6.31 -9.66
CA ARG A 37 -16.32 6.92 -10.80
C ARG A 37 -16.44 8.43 -10.81
N ALA A 38 -15.33 9.11 -11.06
CA ALA A 38 -15.30 10.53 -11.32
C ALA A 38 -14.11 10.89 -12.21
N ARG A 39 -14.29 11.81 -13.15
CA ARG A 39 -13.25 12.17 -14.11
C ARG A 39 -12.34 13.29 -13.57
N PRO A 40 -11.00 13.12 -13.59
CA PRO A 40 -10.09 14.22 -13.30
C PRO A 40 -10.03 15.23 -14.46
N ASP A 41 -9.64 16.47 -14.18
CA ASP A 41 -9.37 17.49 -15.20
C ASP A 41 -8.03 17.23 -15.92
N ALA A 42 -7.06 16.66 -15.20
CA ALA A 42 -5.77 16.23 -15.72
C ALA A 42 -5.19 15.07 -14.90
N VAL A 43 -4.40 14.21 -15.55
CA VAL A 43 -3.60 13.18 -14.91
C VAL A 43 -2.14 13.58 -15.04
N VAL A 44 -1.43 13.62 -13.92
CA VAL A 44 -0.03 14.05 -13.86
C VAL A 44 0.80 12.89 -13.37
N LEU A 45 1.85 12.53 -14.12
CA LEU A 45 2.74 11.41 -13.84
C LEU A 45 4.13 11.94 -13.47
N PRO A 46 4.39 12.36 -12.23
CA PRO A 46 5.69 12.93 -11.85
C PRO A 46 6.79 11.86 -11.83
N GLY A 47 8.02 12.26 -12.12
CA GLY A 47 9.24 11.44 -12.05
C GLY A 47 10.18 11.82 -10.90
N SER A 48 9.85 12.84 -10.10
CA SER A 48 10.67 13.32 -8.98
C SER A 48 9.83 13.98 -7.88
N ALA A 49 10.43 14.18 -6.71
CA ALA A 49 9.78 14.88 -5.60
C ALA A 49 9.55 16.37 -5.93
N GLU A 50 10.44 16.96 -6.71
CA GLU A 50 10.36 18.34 -7.19
C GLU A 50 9.20 18.52 -8.18
N GLU A 51 8.98 17.56 -9.07
CA GLU A 51 7.84 17.54 -9.98
C GLU A 51 6.50 17.39 -9.22
N VAL A 52 6.48 16.59 -8.14
CA VAL A 52 5.31 16.48 -7.24
C VAL A 52 5.02 17.83 -6.58
N ALA A 53 6.05 18.48 -6.02
CA ALA A 53 5.93 19.81 -5.40
C ALA A 53 5.40 20.85 -6.40
N ALA A 54 5.96 20.89 -7.62
CA ALA A 54 5.52 21.79 -8.67
C ALA A 54 4.04 21.55 -9.04
N ALA A 55 3.62 20.30 -9.19
CA ALA A 55 2.23 19.96 -9.48
C ALA A 55 1.27 20.42 -8.37
N VAL A 56 1.63 20.22 -7.10
CA VAL A 56 0.85 20.68 -5.94
C VAL A 56 0.74 22.20 -5.90
N GLU A 57 1.85 22.91 -6.13
CA GLU A 57 1.86 24.38 -6.16
C GLU A 57 1.00 24.94 -7.31
N ILE A 58 1.12 24.38 -8.52
CA ILE A 58 0.30 24.76 -9.68
C ILE A 58 -1.18 24.53 -9.36
N ALA A 59 -1.54 23.34 -8.91
CA ALA A 59 -2.92 23.00 -8.55
C ALA A 59 -3.48 23.96 -7.47
N SER A 60 -2.68 24.30 -6.47
CA SER A 60 -3.03 25.26 -5.42
C SER A 60 -3.30 26.67 -5.96
N ARG A 61 -2.46 27.19 -6.87
CA ARG A 61 -2.69 28.49 -7.54
C ARG A 61 -3.98 28.51 -8.34
N HIS A 62 -4.30 27.40 -9.01
CA HIS A 62 -5.54 27.21 -9.77
C HIS A 62 -6.74 26.83 -8.89
N ARG A 63 -6.53 26.60 -7.59
CA ARG A 63 -7.55 26.16 -6.61
C ARG A 63 -8.27 24.88 -7.04
N VAL A 64 -7.53 23.93 -7.61
CA VAL A 64 -8.05 22.60 -7.96
C VAL A 64 -7.55 21.55 -6.97
N PRO A 65 -8.36 20.54 -6.64
CA PRO A 65 -7.94 19.47 -5.75
C PRO A 65 -6.86 18.60 -6.41
N VAL A 66 -6.02 17.99 -5.58
CA VAL A 66 -5.02 16.99 -6.00
C VAL A 66 -5.37 15.68 -5.31
N VAL A 67 -5.48 14.60 -6.09
CA VAL A 67 -5.72 13.25 -5.58
C VAL A 67 -4.50 12.40 -5.89
N PRO A 68 -3.65 12.10 -4.89
CA PRO A 68 -2.51 11.21 -5.10
C PRO A 68 -2.99 9.79 -5.35
N ARG A 69 -2.33 9.10 -6.29
CA ARG A 69 -2.71 7.78 -6.74
C ARG A 69 -1.47 6.92 -6.98
N GLY A 70 -1.46 5.72 -6.37
CA GLY A 70 -0.53 4.64 -6.73
C GLY A 70 -1.06 3.85 -7.93
N SER A 71 -1.21 2.53 -7.79
CA SER A 71 -1.82 1.67 -8.83
C SER A 71 -3.35 1.68 -8.86
N GLY A 72 -4.02 2.33 -7.91
CA GLY A 72 -5.49 2.38 -7.87
C GLY A 72 -6.16 1.09 -7.37
N THR A 73 -5.49 0.30 -6.54
CA THR A 73 -6.02 -0.95 -5.96
C THR A 73 -6.85 -0.74 -4.69
N GLY A 74 -7.11 0.51 -4.29
CA GLY A 74 -7.87 0.85 -3.09
C GLY A 74 -9.34 0.46 -3.22
N LEU A 75 -9.95 0.10 -2.08
CA LEU A 75 -11.35 -0.36 -1.99
C LEU A 75 -12.26 0.63 -1.25
N ALA A 76 -11.78 1.85 -1.03
CA ALA A 76 -12.49 2.90 -0.28
C ALA A 76 -12.78 4.16 -1.10
N GLY A 77 -12.39 4.20 -2.39
CA GLY A 77 -12.60 5.37 -3.25
C GLY A 77 -11.55 6.47 -3.09
N GLY A 78 -10.52 6.26 -2.25
CA GLY A 78 -9.51 7.29 -1.94
C GLY A 78 -8.67 7.75 -3.15
N ALA A 79 -8.64 6.96 -4.23
CA ALA A 79 -7.96 7.33 -5.48
C ALA A 79 -8.92 7.82 -6.59
N VAL A 80 -10.20 8.05 -6.26
CA VAL A 80 -11.22 8.56 -7.17
C VAL A 80 -11.29 10.09 -7.07
N PRO A 81 -11.11 10.84 -8.17
CA PRO A 81 -11.14 12.30 -8.15
C PRO A 81 -12.57 12.84 -8.15
N VAL A 82 -13.29 12.64 -7.04
CA VAL A 82 -14.73 12.96 -6.90
C VAL A 82 -15.09 14.43 -7.15
N LEU A 83 -14.12 15.35 -6.99
CA LEU A 83 -14.27 16.78 -7.27
C LEU A 83 -13.56 17.22 -8.56
N GLY A 84 -13.15 16.28 -9.42
CA GLY A 84 -12.28 16.56 -10.57
C GLY A 84 -10.85 16.89 -10.12
N GLY A 85 -10.22 17.86 -10.78
CA GLY A 85 -8.87 18.32 -10.47
C GLY A 85 -7.77 17.41 -11.00
N VAL A 86 -6.66 17.35 -10.29
CA VAL A 86 -5.45 16.64 -10.72
C VAL A 86 -5.37 15.27 -10.06
N ALA A 87 -5.41 14.21 -10.86
CA ALA A 87 -4.99 12.88 -10.41
C ALA A 87 -3.46 12.78 -10.51
N LEU A 88 -2.77 12.72 -9.37
CA LEU A 88 -1.31 12.69 -9.31
C LEU A 88 -0.80 11.24 -9.16
N VAL A 89 -0.34 10.66 -10.26
CA VAL A 89 -0.07 9.23 -10.41
C VAL A 89 1.41 8.93 -10.19
N MET A 90 1.73 8.31 -9.07
CA MET A 90 3.09 8.16 -8.55
C MET A 90 3.89 7.01 -9.20
N THR A 91 3.30 6.29 -10.17
CA THR A 91 3.85 5.02 -10.71
C THR A 91 5.14 5.19 -11.52
N ARG A 92 5.49 6.40 -11.96
CA ARG A 92 6.79 6.69 -12.58
C ARG A 92 7.94 6.79 -11.57
N MET A 93 7.64 7.11 -10.32
CA MET A 93 8.62 7.13 -9.22
C MET A 93 8.70 5.71 -8.63
N ASN A 94 9.32 4.77 -9.33
CA ASN A 94 9.28 3.34 -8.99
C ASN A 94 10.66 2.69 -8.72
N ARG A 95 11.66 3.49 -8.32
CA ARG A 95 13.00 2.99 -8.05
C ARG A 95 13.20 2.61 -6.58
N ILE A 96 13.88 1.50 -6.37
CA ILE A 96 14.57 1.20 -5.11
C ILE A 96 15.87 2.01 -5.13
N LEU A 97 15.93 3.08 -4.33
CA LEU A 97 17.04 4.03 -4.30
C LEU A 97 18.22 3.48 -3.50
N GLU A 98 17.94 2.74 -2.44
CA GLU A 98 18.94 2.10 -1.57
C GLU A 98 18.37 0.81 -0.99
N LEU A 99 19.20 -0.24 -0.91
CA LEU A 99 18.92 -1.46 -0.16
C LEU A 99 20.15 -1.80 0.68
N ASP A 100 20.02 -1.63 2.00
CA ASP A 100 21.08 -1.86 2.98
C ASP A 100 20.74 -3.10 3.81
N PRO A 101 21.25 -4.28 3.44
CA PRO A 101 20.93 -5.52 4.13
C PRO A 101 21.58 -5.63 5.51
N VAL A 102 22.66 -4.88 5.77
CA VAL A 102 23.36 -4.89 7.07
C VAL A 102 22.52 -4.15 8.10
N ASN A 103 22.07 -2.94 7.76
CA ASN A 103 21.22 -2.15 8.64
C ASN A 103 19.73 -2.51 8.52
N ARG A 104 19.36 -3.37 7.55
CA ARG A 104 18.00 -3.82 7.26
C ARG A 104 17.06 -2.65 6.95
N VAL A 105 17.52 -1.78 6.04
CA VAL A 105 16.80 -0.59 5.62
C VAL A 105 16.73 -0.55 4.10
N ALA A 106 15.59 -0.11 3.55
CA ALA A 106 15.46 0.25 2.14
C ALA A 106 14.96 1.68 1.99
N VAL A 107 15.49 2.43 1.02
CA VAL A 107 14.97 3.75 0.63
C VAL A 107 14.36 3.63 -0.75
N LEU A 108 13.11 4.05 -0.87
CA LEU A 108 12.23 3.68 -1.97
C LEU A 108 11.49 4.91 -2.51
N GLU A 109 11.26 4.94 -3.80
CA GLU A 109 10.24 5.81 -4.38
C GLU A 109 8.82 5.20 -4.16
N PRO A 110 7.76 6.03 -4.08
CA PRO A 110 6.43 5.58 -3.68
C PRO A 110 5.75 4.64 -4.66
N GLY A 111 6.13 4.67 -5.95
CA GLY A 111 5.58 3.83 -7.01
C GLY A 111 6.19 2.44 -7.11
N VAL A 112 7.17 2.09 -6.25
CA VAL A 112 7.70 0.71 -6.17
C VAL A 112 6.55 -0.25 -5.84
N ILE A 113 6.44 -1.36 -6.58
CA ILE A 113 5.45 -2.40 -6.31
C ILE A 113 5.88 -3.19 -5.06
N ASN A 114 4.92 -3.52 -4.19
CA ASN A 114 5.22 -4.16 -2.92
C ASN A 114 5.94 -5.50 -3.08
N LEU A 115 5.47 -6.35 -3.99
CA LEU A 115 6.10 -7.65 -4.25
C LEU A 115 7.51 -7.50 -4.84
N ASP A 116 7.73 -6.53 -5.73
CA ASP A 116 9.06 -6.27 -6.29
C ASP A 116 10.07 -5.93 -5.18
N LEU A 117 9.68 -5.15 -4.17
CA LEU A 117 10.53 -4.91 -3.00
C LEU A 117 10.83 -6.20 -2.23
N GLN A 118 9.81 -7.03 -1.98
CA GLN A 118 9.98 -8.28 -1.26
C GLN A 118 10.94 -9.22 -1.98
N ASP A 119 10.78 -9.40 -3.29
CA ASP A 119 11.65 -10.26 -4.12
C ASP A 119 13.11 -9.78 -4.08
N ARG A 120 13.34 -8.46 -4.15
CA ARG A 120 14.68 -7.87 -4.05
C ARG A 120 15.29 -8.02 -2.65
N CYS A 121 14.49 -7.96 -1.59
CA CYS A 121 14.96 -8.20 -0.23
C CYS A 121 15.30 -9.69 0.00
N ALA A 122 14.56 -10.61 -0.63
CA ALA A 122 14.73 -12.05 -0.46
C ALA A 122 16.10 -12.53 -0.94
N GLU A 123 16.69 -11.87 -1.94
CA GLU A 123 18.08 -12.10 -2.40
C GLU A 123 19.12 -11.95 -1.26
N HIS A 124 18.76 -11.25 -0.18
CA HIS A 124 19.59 -11.01 1.00
C HIS A 124 19.10 -11.72 2.27
N GLY A 125 18.13 -12.65 2.16
CA GLY A 125 17.54 -13.31 3.33
C GLY A 125 16.64 -12.39 4.17
N LEU A 126 16.13 -11.31 3.56
CA LEU A 126 15.27 -10.32 4.20
C LEU A 126 13.92 -10.24 3.48
N ARG A 127 12.93 -9.60 4.12
CA ARG A 127 11.66 -9.20 3.50
C ARG A 127 11.20 -7.85 4.05
N TYR A 128 10.38 -7.16 3.27
CA TYR A 128 9.49 -6.12 3.79
C TYR A 128 8.20 -6.82 4.25
N ALA A 129 7.83 -6.66 5.53
CA ALA A 129 6.84 -7.55 6.15
C ALA A 129 5.38 -7.31 5.68
N PRO A 130 4.90 -6.07 5.46
CA PRO A 130 3.54 -5.85 5.01
C PRO A 130 3.25 -6.50 3.65
N ASP A 131 2.21 -7.34 3.62
CA ASP A 131 1.87 -8.21 2.51
C ASP A 131 0.39 -8.09 2.10
N PRO A 132 -0.09 -6.90 1.68
CA PRO A 132 -1.48 -6.74 1.27
C PRO A 132 -1.86 -7.75 0.18
N SER A 133 -3.12 -8.21 0.15
CA SER A 133 -3.55 -9.20 -0.86
C SER A 133 -3.33 -8.72 -2.31
N SER A 134 -3.24 -7.40 -2.52
CA SER A 134 -2.93 -6.76 -3.80
C SER A 134 -1.42 -6.53 -4.04
N GLN A 135 -0.51 -7.13 -3.25
CA GLN A 135 0.94 -6.91 -3.28
C GLN A 135 1.62 -7.01 -4.66
N ARG A 136 1.02 -7.76 -5.60
CA ARG A 136 1.47 -7.86 -6.99
C ARG A 136 1.26 -6.58 -7.81
N ILE A 137 0.46 -5.65 -7.30
CA ILE A 137 -0.02 -4.46 -8.01
C ILE A 137 0.09 -3.21 -7.13
N CYS A 138 -0.15 -3.31 -5.81
CA CYS A 138 -0.11 -2.14 -4.95
C CYS A 138 1.31 -1.58 -4.81
N THR A 139 1.38 -0.27 -4.67
CA THR A 139 2.63 0.49 -4.57
C THR A 139 2.93 0.82 -3.11
N ILE A 140 4.22 0.94 -2.74
CA ILE A 140 4.67 1.27 -1.39
C ILE A 140 4.04 2.57 -0.86
N GLY A 141 3.97 3.63 -1.67
CA GLY A 141 3.33 4.89 -1.28
C GLY A 141 1.84 4.75 -1.03
N GLY A 142 1.16 3.90 -1.79
CA GLY A 142 -0.24 3.52 -1.54
C GLY A 142 -0.40 2.77 -0.21
N ASN A 143 0.51 1.83 0.09
CA ASN A 143 0.53 1.11 1.36
C ASN A 143 0.74 2.05 2.55
N VAL A 144 1.62 3.05 2.42
CA VAL A 144 1.79 4.10 3.44
C VAL A 144 0.51 4.93 3.56
N GLY A 145 -0.06 5.36 2.44
CA GLY A 145 -1.29 6.16 2.42
C GLY A 145 -2.46 5.48 3.13
N THR A 146 -2.58 4.15 3.04
CA THR A 146 -3.69 3.40 3.65
C THR A 146 -3.32 2.68 4.95
N ASN A 147 -2.07 2.80 5.41
CA ASN A 147 -1.52 1.94 6.47
C ASN A 147 -1.82 0.46 6.21
N ALA A 148 -1.52 -0.02 5.00
CA ALA A 148 -1.92 -1.35 4.56
C ALA A 148 -1.40 -2.45 5.48
N GLY A 149 -2.26 -3.42 5.78
CA GLY A 149 -1.91 -4.67 6.43
C GLY A 149 -1.82 -5.81 5.42
N GLY A 150 -2.25 -6.99 5.83
CA GLY A 150 -2.19 -8.25 5.11
C GLY A 150 -2.34 -9.43 6.08
N PRO A 151 -2.36 -10.68 5.58
CA PRO A 151 -2.48 -11.88 6.42
C PRO A 151 -1.48 -11.93 7.58
N HIS A 152 -0.27 -11.40 7.35
CA HIS A 152 0.82 -11.43 8.32
C HIS A 152 0.79 -10.28 9.36
N THR A 153 -0.25 -9.45 9.34
CA THR A 153 -0.39 -8.30 10.28
C THR A 153 -0.44 -8.76 11.74
N LEU A 154 -0.97 -9.95 12.00
CA LEU A 154 -1.09 -10.49 13.36
C LEU A 154 0.27 -10.57 14.07
N ALA A 155 1.30 -11.08 13.39
CA ALA A 155 2.64 -11.22 13.96
C ALA A 155 3.56 -10.03 13.68
N HIS A 156 3.38 -9.35 12.54
CA HIS A 156 4.34 -8.35 12.07
C HIS A 156 3.82 -6.91 12.11
N GLY A 157 2.53 -6.68 12.40
CA GLY A 157 1.92 -5.36 12.33
C GLY A 157 1.68 -4.89 10.89
N SER A 158 1.19 -3.65 10.76
CA SER A 158 0.84 -3.04 9.48
C SER A 158 1.96 -2.15 8.95
N THR A 159 1.74 -1.51 7.80
CA THR A 159 2.74 -0.64 7.14
C THR A 159 3.40 0.37 8.08
N VAL A 160 2.65 1.02 8.97
CA VAL A 160 3.22 2.00 9.93
C VAL A 160 4.33 1.42 10.81
N ASN A 161 4.28 0.12 11.13
CA ASN A 161 5.29 -0.54 11.95
C ASN A 161 6.62 -0.75 11.20
N HIS A 162 6.60 -0.66 9.86
CA HIS A 162 7.75 -0.92 8.99
C HIS A 162 8.23 0.33 8.24
N VAL A 163 7.66 1.50 8.51
CA VAL A 163 8.12 2.77 7.97
C VAL A 163 8.96 3.47 9.03
N LEU A 164 10.23 3.72 8.72
CA LEU A 164 11.17 4.43 9.59
C LEU A 164 11.11 5.94 9.34
N GLY A 165 10.90 6.34 8.09
CA GLY A 165 10.75 7.74 7.71
C GLY A 165 10.15 7.90 6.32
N ILE A 166 9.66 9.09 6.04
CA ILE A 166 9.03 9.46 4.77
C ILE A 166 9.48 10.85 4.35
N GLU A 167 9.73 11.02 3.05
CA GLU A 167 9.79 12.33 2.42
C GLU A 167 8.38 12.67 1.91
N VAL A 168 7.91 13.86 2.22
CA VAL A 168 6.54 14.30 1.91
C VAL A 168 6.55 15.70 1.32
N VAL A 169 5.72 15.90 0.28
CA VAL A 169 5.29 17.21 -0.19
C VAL A 169 4.04 17.63 0.57
N LEU A 170 4.13 18.74 1.29
CA LEU A 170 3.03 19.33 2.05
C LEU A 170 2.07 20.11 1.13
N PRO A 171 0.85 20.46 1.58
CA PRO A 171 -0.12 21.21 0.78
C PRO A 171 0.34 22.58 0.28
N ASP A 172 1.38 23.15 0.91
CA ASP A 172 2.00 24.42 0.50
C ASP A 172 3.20 24.23 -0.45
N GLY A 173 3.44 23.00 -0.94
CA GLY A 173 4.52 22.66 -1.86
C GLY A 173 5.85 22.33 -1.18
N ARG A 174 5.99 22.58 0.14
CA ARG A 174 7.27 22.30 0.82
C ARG A 174 7.55 20.81 0.91
N LEU A 175 8.78 20.44 0.58
CA LEU A 175 9.32 19.11 0.79
C LEU A 175 9.93 19.00 2.19
N THR A 176 9.59 17.96 2.94
CA THR A 176 10.19 17.69 4.25
C THR A 176 10.32 16.21 4.52
N TRP A 177 11.23 15.85 5.42
CA TRP A 177 11.33 14.50 5.98
C TRP A 177 10.61 14.42 7.33
N LEU A 178 9.88 13.33 7.55
CA LEU A 178 9.33 12.94 8.84
C LEU A 178 9.93 11.58 9.23
N GLY A 179 10.53 11.49 10.41
CA GLY A 179 11.32 10.32 10.81
C GLY A 179 12.68 10.27 10.11
N GLY A 180 13.24 9.06 9.94
CA GLY A 180 14.54 8.89 9.32
C GLY A 180 14.92 7.42 9.17
N ARG A 181 16.20 7.09 9.33
CA ARG A 181 16.69 5.69 9.29
C ARG A 181 16.62 4.99 10.65
N GLN A 182 16.33 5.74 11.71
CA GLN A 182 16.31 5.19 13.07
C GLN A 182 14.88 4.76 13.44
N PRO A 183 14.72 3.62 14.13
CA PRO A 183 13.40 3.15 14.57
C PRO A 183 12.66 4.12 15.49
N ASP A 184 13.41 4.82 16.33
CA ASP A 184 12.88 5.76 17.31
C ASP A 184 13.60 7.11 17.20
N VAL A 185 12.84 8.19 17.31
CA VAL A 185 13.32 9.57 17.23
C VAL A 185 12.66 10.39 18.35
N PRO A 186 13.39 11.34 18.98
CA PRO A 186 12.80 12.16 20.03
C PRO A 186 11.61 12.98 19.53
N GLY A 187 10.53 12.99 20.32
CA GLY A 187 9.34 13.81 20.07
C GLY A 187 8.15 13.02 19.52
N PRO A 188 7.08 13.71 19.06
CA PRO A 188 5.91 13.05 18.50
C PRO A 188 6.21 12.33 17.20
N ASP A 189 5.61 11.16 16.99
CA ASP A 189 5.68 10.42 15.73
C ASP A 189 4.76 11.03 14.66
N LEU A 190 5.24 12.09 14.01
CA LEU A 190 4.50 12.73 12.90
C LEU A 190 4.40 11.86 11.65
N ARG A 191 5.34 10.90 11.47
CA ARG A 191 5.27 9.91 10.39
C ARG A 191 4.05 9.01 10.62
N GLY A 192 3.82 8.57 11.85
CA GLY A 192 2.67 7.75 12.23
C GLY A 192 1.32 8.43 11.98
N ILE A 193 1.25 9.77 12.04
CA ILE A 193 0.04 10.54 11.70
C ILE A 193 -0.23 10.54 10.18
N LEU A 194 0.83 10.56 9.36
CA LEU A 194 0.70 10.57 7.91
C LEU A 194 0.43 9.17 7.34
N CYS A 195 1.00 8.14 7.95
CA CYS A 195 0.68 6.75 7.57
C CYS A 195 -0.82 6.47 7.84
N GLY A 196 -1.56 6.12 6.80
CA GLY A 196 -3.02 5.98 6.87
C GLY A 196 -3.81 7.27 6.62
N SER A 197 -3.15 8.40 6.29
CA SER A 197 -3.86 9.66 6.02
C SER A 197 -4.51 9.71 4.63
N GLU A 198 -4.36 8.67 3.81
CA GLU A 198 -4.92 8.57 2.46
C GLU A 198 -4.56 9.77 1.56
N GLY A 199 -3.35 10.30 1.72
CA GLY A 199 -2.87 11.46 0.94
C GLY A 199 -3.47 12.82 1.32
N THR A 200 -4.35 12.88 2.35
CA THR A 200 -5.04 14.12 2.74
C THR A 200 -4.16 15.12 3.49
N LEU A 201 -3.06 14.67 4.10
CA LEU A 201 -2.14 15.51 4.88
C LEU A 201 -0.85 15.86 4.13
N GLY A 202 -0.58 15.17 3.01
CA GLY A 202 0.63 15.34 2.21
C GLY A 202 0.85 14.15 1.28
N ILE A 203 1.76 14.33 0.32
CA ILE A 203 2.04 13.35 -0.72
C ILE A 203 3.43 12.76 -0.49
N VAL A 204 3.48 11.45 -0.25
CA VAL A 204 4.74 10.73 -0.01
C VAL A 204 5.54 10.61 -1.30
N THR A 205 6.80 11.03 -1.25
CA THR A 205 7.73 11.05 -2.40
C THR A 205 8.95 10.14 -2.21
N LYS A 206 9.26 9.77 -0.97
CA LYS A 206 10.20 8.67 -0.63
C LYS A 206 9.77 7.97 0.65
N VAL A 207 10.09 6.69 0.77
CA VAL A 207 9.86 5.87 1.96
C VAL A 207 11.15 5.21 2.40
N CYS A 208 11.52 5.39 3.67
CA CYS A 208 12.56 4.64 4.34
C CYS A 208 11.88 3.49 5.11
N ALA A 209 12.00 2.28 4.59
CA ALA A 209 11.36 1.08 5.14
C ALA A 209 12.34 0.24 5.97
N ALA A 210 11.85 -0.30 7.09
CA ALA A 210 12.53 -1.34 7.85
C ALA A 210 12.32 -2.70 7.19
N LEU A 211 13.36 -3.54 7.20
CA LEU A 211 13.32 -4.89 6.69
C LEU A 211 13.45 -5.88 7.84
N VAL A 212 12.78 -7.01 7.72
CA VAL A 212 12.87 -8.12 8.67
C VAL A 212 13.54 -9.33 8.03
N SER A 213 14.03 -10.26 8.83
CA SER A 213 14.58 -11.50 8.29
C SER A 213 13.48 -12.36 7.68
N LEU A 214 13.81 -13.08 6.61
CA LEU A 214 12.97 -14.17 6.15
C LEU A 214 12.95 -15.29 7.22
N PRO A 215 11.78 -15.90 7.49
CA PRO A 215 11.70 -17.02 8.40
C PRO A 215 12.50 -18.22 7.84
N PRO A 216 13.25 -18.96 8.69
CA PRO A 216 13.97 -20.16 8.26
C PRO A 216 13.07 -21.30 7.77
N ASP A 217 11.86 -21.44 8.33
CA ASP A 217 10.85 -22.40 7.90
C ASP A 217 9.44 -21.82 8.10
N VAL A 218 8.51 -22.23 7.22
CA VAL A 218 7.11 -21.82 7.25
C VAL A 218 6.24 -23.07 7.11
N ARG A 219 5.26 -23.23 8.01
CA ARG A 219 4.31 -24.34 7.98
C ARG A 219 2.89 -23.81 7.94
N THR A 220 2.13 -24.28 6.96
CA THR A 220 0.70 -23.96 6.80
C THR A 220 -0.13 -25.20 7.14
N MET A 221 -1.20 -25.00 7.89
CA MET A 221 -2.13 -26.03 8.35
C MET A 221 -3.56 -25.61 8.01
N LEU A 222 -4.39 -26.60 7.62
CA LEU A 222 -5.83 -26.42 7.46
C LEU A 222 -6.55 -27.15 8.59
N ALA A 223 -7.29 -26.41 9.41
CA ALA A 223 -8.18 -26.97 10.42
C ALA A 223 -9.64 -26.84 9.97
N ILE A 224 -10.42 -27.91 10.12
CA ILE A 224 -11.79 -28.01 9.64
C ILE A 224 -12.72 -28.09 10.85
N PHE A 225 -13.79 -27.32 10.82
CA PHE A 225 -14.74 -27.20 11.92
C PHE A 225 -16.18 -27.40 11.44
N ASP A 226 -17.02 -27.95 12.31
CA ASP A 226 -18.46 -28.15 12.03
C ASP A 226 -19.26 -26.84 12.10
N SER A 227 -18.72 -25.81 12.75
CA SER A 227 -19.35 -24.50 12.92
C SER A 227 -18.33 -23.35 12.94
N ILE A 228 -18.81 -22.11 12.71
CA ILE A 228 -18.00 -20.89 12.82
C ILE A 228 -17.63 -20.63 14.28
N GLU A 229 -18.53 -20.97 15.21
CA GLU A 229 -18.35 -20.84 16.64
C GLU A 229 -17.17 -21.69 17.14
N ASP A 230 -17.07 -22.94 16.70
CA ASP A 230 -15.98 -23.84 17.07
C ASP A 230 -14.63 -23.35 16.51
N ALA A 231 -14.61 -22.87 15.27
CA ALA A 231 -13.42 -22.26 14.67
C ALA A 231 -12.99 -21.01 15.47
N SER A 232 -13.94 -20.15 15.85
CA SER A 232 -13.67 -18.92 16.61
C SER A 232 -13.14 -19.21 18.02
N GLU A 233 -13.68 -20.22 18.70
CA GLU A 233 -13.15 -20.66 20.00
C GLU A 233 -11.74 -21.24 19.85
N ALA A 234 -11.46 -21.98 18.77
CA ALA A 234 -10.12 -22.48 18.48
C ALA A 234 -9.09 -21.35 18.30
N VAL A 235 -9.42 -20.28 17.57
CA VAL A 235 -8.58 -19.08 17.46
C VAL A 235 -8.30 -18.51 18.86
N SER A 236 -9.35 -18.32 19.66
CA SER A 236 -9.24 -17.77 21.01
C SER A 236 -8.38 -18.65 21.93
N ALA A 237 -8.52 -19.97 21.83
CA ALA A 237 -7.76 -20.94 22.62
C ALA A 237 -6.26 -20.93 22.26
N VAL A 238 -5.93 -20.85 20.97
CA VAL A 238 -4.54 -20.76 20.48
C VAL A 238 -3.86 -19.50 21.04
N ILE A 239 -4.50 -18.33 20.87
CA ILE A 239 -3.97 -17.06 21.37
C ILE A 239 -3.86 -17.05 22.90
N ARG A 240 -4.88 -17.56 23.61
CA ARG A 240 -4.86 -17.69 25.09
C ARG A 240 -3.75 -18.63 25.57
N GLY A 241 -3.41 -19.63 24.77
CA GLY A 241 -2.28 -20.54 25.01
C GLY A 241 -0.91 -19.89 24.84
N GLY A 242 -0.83 -18.63 24.40
CA GLY A 242 0.42 -17.91 24.18
C GLY A 242 1.12 -18.28 22.88
N VAL A 243 0.45 -19.01 21.99
CA VAL A 243 0.95 -19.30 20.64
C VAL A 243 0.45 -18.19 19.72
N LEU A 244 1.38 -17.52 19.01
CA LEU A 244 1.07 -16.49 18.03
C LEU A 244 1.42 -17.01 16.63
N PRO A 245 0.45 -17.56 15.87
CA PRO A 245 0.64 -17.84 14.47
C PRO A 245 0.91 -16.55 13.70
N VAL A 246 1.60 -16.67 12.56
CA VAL A 246 1.88 -15.50 11.73
C VAL A 246 0.69 -15.10 10.87
N ALA A 247 -0.20 -16.05 10.55
CA ALA A 247 -1.50 -15.81 9.94
C ALA A 247 -2.55 -16.79 10.46
N MET A 248 -3.80 -16.33 10.57
CA MET A 248 -4.98 -17.15 10.88
C MET A 248 -6.17 -16.61 10.10
N GLU A 249 -6.50 -17.24 8.98
CA GLU A 249 -7.59 -16.80 8.09
C GLU A 249 -8.76 -17.79 8.15
N MET A 250 -9.98 -17.27 8.32
CA MET A 250 -11.20 -18.07 8.42
C MET A 250 -12.06 -17.92 7.17
N LEU A 251 -12.53 -19.06 6.64
CA LEU A 251 -13.56 -19.09 5.62
C LEU A 251 -14.77 -19.85 6.17
N ASP A 252 -15.97 -19.27 6.02
CA ASP A 252 -17.21 -19.96 6.34
C ASP A 252 -17.68 -20.86 5.19
N GLN A 253 -18.68 -21.70 5.46
CA GLN A 253 -19.24 -22.60 4.46
C GLN A 253 -19.75 -21.88 3.20
N ALA A 254 -20.30 -20.67 3.34
CA ALA A 254 -20.83 -19.92 2.20
C ALA A 254 -19.72 -19.52 1.24
N ILE A 255 -18.62 -18.99 1.76
CA ILE A 255 -17.42 -18.64 1.00
C ILE A 255 -16.78 -19.89 0.41
N ILE A 256 -16.64 -20.97 1.19
CA ILE A 256 -16.08 -22.25 0.71
C ILE A 256 -16.83 -22.74 -0.53
N ARG A 257 -18.17 -22.73 -0.50
CA ARG A 257 -19.01 -23.17 -1.63
C ARG A 257 -18.90 -22.28 -2.87
N ILE A 258 -18.47 -21.02 -2.71
CA ILE A 258 -18.22 -20.10 -3.82
C ILE A 258 -16.82 -20.30 -4.39
N VAL A 259 -15.81 -20.39 -3.51
CA VAL A 259 -14.40 -20.41 -3.89
C VAL A 259 -13.98 -21.77 -4.43
N GLU A 260 -14.37 -22.87 -3.80
CA GLU A 260 -13.87 -24.21 -4.12
C GLU A 260 -14.18 -24.64 -5.56
N PRO A 261 -15.38 -24.44 -6.13
CA PRO A 261 -15.66 -24.82 -7.52
C PRO A 261 -14.85 -24.03 -8.56
N GLN A 262 -14.31 -22.87 -8.19
CA GLN A 262 -13.54 -22.01 -9.08
C GLN A 262 -12.03 -22.28 -8.93
N MET A 263 -11.57 -22.41 -7.69
CA MET A 263 -10.15 -22.45 -7.35
C MET A 263 -9.62 -23.87 -7.11
N HIS A 264 -10.48 -24.84 -6.79
CA HIS A 264 -10.15 -26.25 -6.53
C HIS A 264 -9.00 -26.43 -5.52
N VAL A 265 -9.11 -25.72 -4.38
CA VAL A 265 -8.05 -25.67 -3.35
C VAL A 265 -8.09 -26.93 -2.46
N GLY A 266 -9.20 -27.66 -2.47
CA GLY A 266 -9.42 -28.87 -1.68
C GLY A 266 -10.21 -28.63 -0.39
N TYR A 267 -10.99 -27.54 -0.30
CA TYR A 267 -11.81 -27.28 0.87
C TYR A 267 -13.02 -28.23 0.96
N PRO A 268 -13.32 -28.80 2.14
CA PRO A 268 -14.51 -29.62 2.36
C PRO A 268 -15.79 -28.79 2.26
N LEU A 269 -16.65 -29.09 1.28
CA LEU A 269 -17.90 -28.37 1.02
C LEU A 269 -18.98 -28.52 2.12
N ASP A 270 -18.81 -29.52 2.98
CA ASP A 270 -19.67 -29.85 4.12
C ASP A 270 -19.16 -29.27 5.44
N ALA A 271 -17.96 -28.68 5.49
CA ALA A 271 -17.47 -27.98 6.68
C ALA A 271 -18.30 -26.74 6.99
N GLY A 272 -18.49 -26.46 8.28
CA GLY A 272 -19.11 -25.20 8.74
C GLY A 272 -18.15 -24.02 8.62
N ALA A 273 -16.86 -24.26 8.90
CA ALA A 273 -15.79 -23.31 8.68
C ALA A 273 -14.44 -24.04 8.50
N VAL A 274 -13.47 -23.34 7.89
CA VAL A 274 -12.07 -23.75 7.89
C VAL A 274 -11.18 -22.61 8.41
N LEU A 275 -10.08 -22.97 9.07
CA LEU A 275 -9.00 -22.07 9.43
C LEU A 275 -7.74 -22.45 8.66
N LEU A 276 -7.19 -21.50 7.92
CA LEU A 276 -5.82 -21.56 7.40
C LEU A 276 -4.90 -20.92 8.44
N ILE A 277 -3.99 -21.71 8.98
CA ILE A 277 -3.09 -21.30 10.05
C ILE A 277 -1.66 -21.40 9.51
N GLU A 278 -0.90 -20.32 9.62
CA GLU A 278 0.50 -20.30 9.24
C GLU A 278 1.38 -20.00 10.45
N VAL A 279 2.49 -20.72 10.58
CA VAL A 279 3.50 -20.53 11.63
C VAL A 279 4.88 -20.43 11.02
N GLU A 280 5.70 -19.54 11.58
CA GLU A 280 7.12 -19.39 11.24
C GLU A 280 7.99 -19.98 12.35
N GLY A 281 9.09 -20.64 11.97
CA GLY A 281 9.97 -21.31 12.94
C GLY A 281 11.34 -21.66 12.40
N VAL A 282 12.08 -22.44 13.19
CA VAL A 282 13.34 -23.07 12.77
C VAL A 282 13.06 -24.49 12.25
N PRO A 283 13.79 -24.97 11.23
CA PRO A 283 13.65 -26.35 10.76
C PRO A 283 13.98 -27.35 11.88
N GLU A 284 13.21 -28.43 11.98
CA GLU A 284 13.54 -29.61 12.81
C GLU A 284 14.72 -30.42 12.25
#